data_AF-A0A7J9ZSI4-F1
#
_entry.id   AF-A0A7J9ZSI4-F1
#
_cell.length_a   1.000
_cell.length_b   1.000
_cell.length_c   1.000
_cell.angle_alpha   90.00
_cell.angle_beta   90.00
_cell.angle_gamma   90.00
#
_symmetry.space_group_name_H-M   'P 1'
#
loop_
_entity.id
_entity.type
_entity.pdbx_description
1 polymer ?
#
loop_
_entity_poly.entity_id
_entity_poly.type
_entity_poly.pdbx_seq_one_letter_code
_entity_poly.pdbx_strand_id
1 'polypeptide(L)'
;MPHNANRDAHHTALNRWTSATVRAARSALPPGADIPAYGSPQWLALPFGPVKLAALVIAAETWRRETDPVQIAARLRDELAATQWAQDQRDAEDWAAIQQSVRALRRLPTPAQVAERRQAATRPDGRPADHPGGPVDYWTGRPLTNHDTESEAA
;
A
#
# COMPACT_ATOMS: atom_id res chain seq x y z
N MET A 1 -13.92 25.48 -20.22
CA MET A 1 -12.84 25.10 -19.29
C MET A 1 -12.32 26.21 -18.32
N PRO A 2 -12.97 27.36 -18.06
CA PRO A 2 -12.46 28.36 -17.08
C PRO A 2 -12.94 28.17 -15.63
N HIS A 3 -13.92 27.28 -15.37
CA HIS A 3 -14.58 27.19 -14.05
C HIS A 3 -13.67 26.58 -12.96
N ASN A 4 -12.73 25.71 -13.33
CA ASN A 4 -11.84 25.05 -12.36
C ASN A 4 -10.71 25.98 -11.89
N ALA A 5 -10.12 26.77 -12.79
CA ALA A 5 -9.03 27.68 -12.44
C ALA A 5 -9.45 28.74 -11.38
N ASN A 6 -10.68 29.23 -11.46
CA ASN A 6 -11.19 30.18 -10.48
C ASN A 6 -11.42 29.51 -9.12
N ARG A 7 -11.99 28.30 -9.10
CA ARG A 7 -12.18 27.51 -7.87
C ARG A 7 -10.85 27.20 -7.19
N ASP A 8 -9.83 26.83 -7.96
CA ASP A 8 -8.49 26.50 -7.43
C ASP A 8 -7.79 27.73 -6.86
N ALA A 9 -7.92 28.89 -7.52
CA ALA A 9 -7.42 30.17 -7.01
C ALA A 9 -8.12 30.55 -5.69
N HIS A 10 -9.45 30.38 -5.61
CA HIS A 10 -10.21 30.61 -4.39
C HIS A 10 -9.78 29.68 -3.25
N HIS A 11 -9.62 28.38 -3.50
CA HIS A 11 -9.13 27.43 -2.49
C HIS A 11 -7.72 27.79 -2.01
N THR A 12 -6.85 28.20 -2.92
CA THR A 12 -5.48 28.63 -2.59
C THR A 12 -5.49 29.88 -1.69
N ALA A 13 -6.30 30.88 -2.05
CA ALA A 13 -6.45 32.10 -1.25
C ALA A 13 -7.02 31.80 0.14
N LEU A 14 -8.07 30.96 0.22
CA LEU A 14 -8.69 30.53 1.47
C LEU A 14 -7.66 29.80 2.36
N ASN A 15 -6.96 28.81 1.82
CA ASN A 15 -5.95 28.06 2.56
C ASN A 15 -4.83 28.96 3.10
N ARG A 16 -4.41 29.97 2.33
CA ARG A 16 -3.41 30.97 2.76
C ARG A 16 -3.94 31.82 3.91
N TRP A 17 -5.18 32.31 3.80
CA TRP A 17 -5.82 33.10 4.84
C TRP A 17 -6.03 32.30 6.14
N THR A 18 -6.53 31.06 6.04
CA THR A 18 -6.67 30.13 7.17
C THR A 18 -5.33 29.92 7.87
N SER A 19 -4.27 29.64 7.09
CA SER A 19 -2.92 29.44 7.63
C SER A 19 -2.37 30.68 8.33
N ALA A 20 -2.62 31.88 7.78
CA ALA A 20 -2.22 33.14 8.39
C ALA A 20 -2.96 33.39 9.71
N THR A 21 -4.27 33.14 9.75
CA THR A 21 -5.11 33.30 10.95
C THR A 21 -4.64 32.37 12.08
N VAL A 22 -4.40 31.10 11.78
CA VAL A 22 -3.90 30.13 12.77
C VAL A 22 -2.50 30.51 13.26
N ARG A 23 -1.62 30.98 12.37
CA ARG A 23 -0.28 31.44 12.74
C ARG A 23 -0.33 32.64 13.68
N ALA A 24 -1.16 33.64 13.37
CA ALA A 24 -1.33 34.82 14.22
C ALA A 24 -1.86 34.46 15.61
N ALA A 25 -2.80 33.51 15.70
CA ALA A 25 -3.28 33.00 16.98
C ALA A 25 -2.19 32.28 17.77
N ARG A 26 -1.37 31.44 17.12
CA ARG A 26 -0.25 30.77 17.80
C ARG A 26 0.79 31.75 18.33
N SER A 27 1.07 32.84 17.64
CA SER A 27 1.99 33.88 18.15
C SER A 27 1.43 34.66 19.35
N ALA A 28 0.12 34.62 19.58
CA ALA A 28 -0.52 35.25 20.74
C ALA A 28 -0.58 34.32 21.96
N LEU A 29 -0.18 33.05 21.82
CA LEU A 29 -0.18 32.06 22.88
C LEU A 29 1.23 31.88 23.46
N PRO A 30 1.35 31.45 24.72
CA PRO A 30 2.63 31.01 25.27
C PRO A 30 3.25 29.88 24.42
N PRO A 31 4.59 29.77 24.37
CA PRO A 31 5.26 28.65 23.70
C PRO A 31 4.75 27.30 24.22
N GLY A 32 4.34 26.42 23.30
CA GLY A 32 3.80 25.09 23.63
C GLY A 32 2.33 25.07 24.05
N ALA A 33 1.64 26.22 24.12
CA ALA A 33 0.20 26.26 24.33
C ALA A 33 -0.56 26.06 23.02
N ASP A 34 -1.58 25.21 23.06
CA ASP A 34 -2.46 24.94 21.91
C ASP A 34 -3.66 25.88 21.85
N ILE A 35 -4.20 26.03 20.64
CA ILE A 35 -5.47 26.73 20.42
C ILE A 35 -6.59 25.83 20.94
N PRO A 36 -7.43 26.31 21.89
CA PRO A 36 -8.53 25.52 22.42
C PRO A 36 -9.52 25.08 21.34
N ALA A 37 -10.10 23.89 21.48
CA ALA A 37 -11.12 23.39 20.56
C ALA A 37 -12.36 24.29 20.57
N TYR A 38 -12.89 24.62 19.40
CA TYR A 38 -14.14 25.36 19.27
C TYR A 38 -15.27 24.69 20.06
N GLY A 39 -16.04 25.47 20.83
CA GLY A 39 -17.13 24.98 21.67
C GLY A 39 -16.70 24.38 23.02
N SER A 40 -15.40 24.19 23.27
CA SER A 40 -14.92 23.75 24.58
C SER A 40 -15.14 24.82 25.68
N PRO A 41 -15.21 24.44 26.97
CA PRO A 41 -15.28 25.42 28.07
C PRO A 41 -14.14 26.43 28.04
N GLN A 42 -12.93 25.99 27.68
CA GLN A 42 -11.76 26.85 27.54
C GLN A 42 -11.96 27.87 26.42
N TRP A 43 -12.50 27.45 25.27
CA TRP A 43 -12.82 28.37 24.15
C TRP A 43 -13.92 29.36 24.50
N LEU A 44 -14.95 28.93 25.23
CA LEU A 44 -16.04 29.80 25.68
C LEU A 44 -15.53 30.92 26.59
N ALA A 45 -14.60 30.59 27.49
CA ALA A 45 -13.96 31.52 28.41
C ALA A 45 -12.99 32.51 27.74
N LEU A 46 -12.58 32.28 26.48
CA LEU A 46 -11.69 33.22 25.78
C LEU A 46 -12.39 34.56 25.50
N PRO A 47 -11.69 35.70 25.62
CA PRO A 47 -12.17 36.96 25.07
C PRO A 47 -12.22 36.89 23.54
N PHE A 48 -12.96 37.81 22.93
CA PHE A 48 -12.91 37.98 21.48
C PHE A 48 -11.49 38.40 21.06
N GLY A 49 -10.92 37.67 20.10
CA GLY A 49 -9.54 37.86 19.70
C GLY A 49 -9.04 36.78 18.75
N PRO A 50 -7.75 36.83 18.36
CA PRO A 50 -7.19 35.97 17.33
C PRO A 50 -7.27 34.48 17.69
N VAL A 51 -7.06 34.12 18.97
CA VAL A 51 -7.14 32.73 19.43
C VAL A 51 -8.56 32.17 19.29
N LYS A 52 -9.57 32.95 19.70
CA LYS A 52 -10.98 32.54 19.62
C LYS A 52 -11.45 32.37 18.17
N LEU A 53 -11.02 33.28 17.28
CA LEU A 53 -11.28 33.21 15.84
C LEU A 53 -10.57 32.02 15.21
N ALA A 54 -9.30 31.77 15.54
CA ALA A 54 -8.56 30.65 14.97
C ALA A 54 -9.15 29.29 15.34
N ALA A 55 -9.65 29.12 16.58
CA ALA A 55 -10.38 27.92 16.97
C ALA A 55 -11.62 27.69 16.10
N LEU A 56 -12.39 28.75 15.81
CA LEU A 56 -13.56 28.70 14.93
C LEU A 56 -13.16 28.36 13.49
N VAL A 57 -12.10 28.99 12.98
CA VAL A 57 -11.57 28.73 11.63
C VAL A 57 -11.10 27.28 11.51
N ILE A 58 -10.40 26.75 12.52
CA ILE A 58 -9.98 25.34 12.56
C ILE A 58 -11.21 24.42 12.49
N ALA A 59 -12.24 24.69 13.29
CA ALA A 59 -13.45 23.88 13.29
C ALA A 59 -14.20 23.94 11.94
N ALA A 60 -14.33 25.13 11.35
CA ALA A 60 -14.95 25.31 10.04
C ALA A 60 -14.18 24.58 8.93
N GLU A 61 -12.84 24.62 8.97
CA GLU A 61 -11.99 23.87 8.03
C GLU A 61 -12.12 22.36 8.20
N THR A 62 -12.22 21.88 9.45
CA THR A 62 -12.50 20.47 9.71
C THR A 62 -13.83 20.06 9.09
N TRP A 63 -14.91 20.82 9.32
CA TRP A 63 -16.20 20.54 8.69
C TRP A 63 -16.14 20.60 7.17
N ARG A 64 -15.42 21.57 6.59
CA ARG A 64 -15.23 21.66 5.13
C ARG A 64 -14.56 20.40 4.59
N ARG A 65 -13.54 19.87 5.27
CA ARG A 65 -12.83 18.65 4.85
C ARG A 65 -13.69 17.40 5.00
N GLU A 66 -14.40 17.28 6.12
CA GLU A 66 -15.31 16.16 6.39
C GLU A 66 -16.53 16.13 5.46
N THR A 67 -16.85 17.24 4.79
CA THR A 67 -17.98 17.34 3.85
C THR A 67 -17.55 17.46 2.38
N ASP A 68 -16.24 17.52 2.09
CA ASP A 68 -15.73 17.62 0.72
C ASP A 68 -15.85 16.25 0.01
N PRO A 69 -16.69 16.13 -1.04
CA PRO A 69 -16.92 14.86 -1.73
C PRO A 69 -15.64 14.22 -2.27
N VAL A 70 -14.65 15.03 -2.68
CA VAL A 70 -13.38 14.51 -3.22
C VAL A 70 -12.56 13.86 -2.11
N GLN A 71 -12.51 14.49 -0.92
CA GLN A 71 -11.81 13.94 0.24
C GLN A 71 -12.55 12.75 0.84
N ILE A 72 -13.87 12.79 0.91
CA ILE A 72 -14.69 11.64 1.32
C ILE A 72 -14.41 10.45 0.39
N ALA A 73 -14.45 10.66 -0.93
CA ALA A 73 -14.18 9.61 -1.90
C ALA A 73 -12.75 9.07 -1.78
N ALA A 74 -11.76 9.92 -1.46
CA ALA A 74 -10.39 9.48 -1.21
C ALA A 74 -10.30 8.62 0.06
N ARG A 75 -10.87 9.09 1.18
CA ARG A 75 -10.89 8.35 2.45
C ARG A 75 -11.57 6.99 2.31
N LEU A 76 -12.72 6.94 1.64
CA LEU A 76 -13.43 5.68 1.39
C LEU A 76 -12.62 4.71 0.52
N ARG A 77 -11.88 5.22 -0.47
CA ARG A 77 -10.98 4.39 -1.29
C ARG A 77 -9.86 3.79 -0.44
N ASP A 78 -9.27 4.57 0.44
CA ASP A 78 -8.20 4.12 1.33
C ASP A 78 -8.72 3.09 2.35
N GLU A 79 -9.89 3.33 2.94
CA GLU A 79 -10.57 2.40 3.86
C GLU A 79 -10.90 1.06 3.17
N LEU A 80 -11.42 1.10 1.95
CA LEU A 80 -11.71 -0.09 1.14
C LEU A 80 -10.43 -0.85 0.79
N ALA A 81 -9.38 -0.15 0.36
CA ALA A 81 -8.10 -0.78 0.03
C ALA A 81 -7.47 -1.46 1.25
N ALA A 82 -7.52 -0.83 2.42
CA ALA A 82 -7.04 -1.42 3.67
C ALA A 82 -7.83 -2.67 4.05
N THR A 83 -9.16 -2.63 3.88
CA THR A 83 -10.05 -3.77 4.15
C THR A 83 -9.75 -4.93 3.20
N GLN A 84 -9.59 -4.64 1.90
CA GLN A 84 -9.26 -5.64 0.89
C GLN A 84 -7.91 -6.29 1.19
N TRP A 85 -6.89 -5.48 1.48
CA TRP A 85 -5.56 -5.99 1.84
C TRP A 85 -5.61 -6.93 3.06
N ALA A 86 -6.37 -6.55 4.10
CA ALA A 86 -6.53 -7.41 5.27
C ALA A 86 -7.25 -8.73 4.95
N GLN A 87 -8.21 -8.71 4.03
CA GLN A 87 -8.88 -9.93 3.57
C GLN A 87 -7.94 -10.81 2.74
N ASP A 88 -7.20 -10.22 1.80
CA ASP A 88 -6.25 -10.95 0.96
C ASP A 88 -5.18 -11.68 1.81
N GLN A 89 -4.74 -11.07 2.91
CA GLN A 89 -3.80 -11.71 3.85
C GLN A 89 -4.42 -12.94 4.52
N ARG A 90 -5.68 -12.84 4.98
CA ARG A 90 -6.39 -13.98 5.57
C ARG A 90 -6.60 -15.09 4.56
N ASP A 91 -7.04 -14.74 3.35
CA ASP A 91 -7.26 -15.71 2.28
C ASP A 91 -5.94 -16.42 1.89
N ALA A 92 -4.82 -15.69 1.89
CA ALA A 92 -3.50 -16.25 1.65
C ALA A 92 -3.06 -17.20 2.76
N GLU A 93 -3.31 -16.87 4.03
CA GLU A 93 -3.04 -17.74 5.18
C GLU A 93 -3.89 -19.03 5.13
N ASP A 94 -5.19 -18.90 4.88
CA ASP A 94 -6.12 -20.03 4.74
C ASP A 94 -5.72 -20.94 3.59
N TRP A 95 -5.38 -20.35 2.43
CA TRP A 95 -4.91 -21.10 1.28
C TRP A 95 -3.58 -21.82 1.54
N ALA A 96 -2.64 -21.17 2.24
CA ALA A 96 -1.39 -21.80 2.63
C ALA A 96 -1.62 -23.01 3.55
N ALA A 97 -2.55 -22.91 4.50
CA ALA A 97 -2.93 -24.02 5.37
C ALA A 97 -3.51 -25.20 4.56
N ILE A 98 -4.42 -24.93 3.63
CA ILE A 98 -5.00 -25.97 2.74
C ILE A 98 -3.89 -26.65 1.92
N GLN A 99 -2.98 -25.88 1.33
CA GLN A 99 -1.86 -26.41 0.55
C GLN A 99 -0.96 -27.31 1.40
N GLN A 100 -0.70 -26.93 2.65
CA GLN A 100 0.08 -27.74 3.58
C GLN A 100 -0.63 -29.08 3.88
N SER A 101 -1.94 -29.05 4.14
CA SER A 101 -2.73 -30.26 4.37
C SER A 101 -2.74 -31.19 3.15
N VAL A 102 -2.96 -30.65 1.95
CA VAL A 102 -2.94 -31.44 0.70
C VAL A 102 -1.56 -32.07 0.48
N ARG A 103 -0.48 -31.32 0.71
CA ARG A 103 0.89 -31.85 0.60
C ARG A 103 1.14 -32.98 1.60
N ALA A 104 0.70 -32.83 2.84
CA ALA A 104 0.84 -33.86 3.86
C ALA A 104 0.10 -35.15 3.46
N LEU A 105 -1.15 -35.04 3.01
CA LEU A 105 -1.95 -36.18 2.54
C LEU A 105 -1.31 -36.89 1.34
N ARG A 106 -0.80 -36.12 0.38
CA ARG A 106 -0.14 -36.65 -0.82
C ARG A 106 1.35 -36.97 -0.65
N ARG A 107 1.89 -36.79 0.56
CA ARG A 107 3.33 -36.93 0.87
C ARG A 107 4.23 -36.14 -0.08
N LEU A 108 3.76 -34.99 -0.55
CA LEU A 108 4.52 -34.12 -1.44
C LEU A 108 5.58 -33.36 -0.63
N PRO A 109 6.79 -33.15 -1.19
CA PRO A 109 7.83 -32.39 -0.51
C PRO A 109 7.40 -30.92 -0.29
N THR A 110 7.89 -30.32 0.78
CA THR A 110 7.63 -28.91 1.12
C THR A 110 8.42 -27.98 0.20
N PRO A 111 8.02 -26.69 0.07
CA PRO A 111 8.82 -25.71 -0.65
C PRO A 111 10.26 -25.62 -0.16
N ALA A 112 10.50 -25.71 1.15
CA ALA A 112 11.84 -25.73 1.74
C ALA A 112 12.65 -26.95 1.27
N GLN A 113 12.05 -28.15 1.27
CA GLN A 113 12.71 -29.36 0.77
C GLN A 113 12.99 -29.30 -0.73
N VAL A 114 12.11 -28.69 -1.52
CA VAL A 114 12.35 -28.46 -2.96
C VAL A 114 13.47 -27.44 -3.17
N ALA A 115 13.50 -26.37 -2.38
CA ALA A 115 14.56 -25.36 -2.43
C ALA A 115 15.92 -25.95 -2.03
N GLU A 116 15.97 -26.75 -0.97
CA GLU A 116 17.17 -27.47 -0.54
C GLU A 116 17.66 -28.44 -1.62
N ARG A 117 16.76 -29.21 -2.26
CA ARG A 117 17.11 -30.06 -3.41
C ARG A 117 17.66 -29.25 -4.59
N ARG A 118 17.11 -28.07 -4.87
CA ARG A 118 17.62 -27.18 -5.93
C ARG A 118 19.00 -26.63 -5.59
N GLN A 119 19.22 -26.24 -4.33
CA GLN A 119 20.52 -25.76 -3.85
C GLN A 119 21.55 -26.89 -3.90
N ALA A 120 21.20 -28.10 -3.46
CA ALA A 120 22.07 -29.29 -3.53
C ALA A 120 22.33 -29.77 -4.98
N ALA A 121 21.38 -29.56 -5.90
CA ALA A 121 21.55 -29.86 -7.32
C ALA A 121 22.37 -28.81 -8.08
N THR A 122 22.64 -27.65 -7.47
CA THR A 122 23.52 -26.64 -8.06
C THR A 122 24.97 -26.99 -7.73
N ARG A 123 25.64 -27.66 -8.66
CA ARG A 123 27.08 -27.92 -8.64
C ARG A 123 27.87 -26.60 -8.70
N PRO A 124 29.05 -26.47 -8.06
CA PRO A 124 29.85 -25.23 -8.04
C PRO A 124 30.32 -24.75 -9.42
N ASP A 125 30.24 -25.62 -10.41
CA ASP A 125 30.60 -25.44 -11.82
C ASP A 125 29.42 -25.01 -12.73
N GLY A 126 28.23 -24.76 -12.18
CA GLY A 126 27.10 -24.15 -12.91
C GLY A 126 26.43 -25.05 -13.97
N ARG A 127 26.85 -26.31 -14.09
CA ARG A 127 26.23 -27.29 -15.00
C ARG A 127 25.07 -27.99 -14.29
N PRO A 128 23.86 -28.07 -14.87
CA PRO A 128 22.78 -28.87 -14.29
C PRO A 128 23.26 -30.31 -14.11
N ALA A 129 23.03 -30.89 -12.93
CA ALA A 129 23.48 -32.24 -12.60
C ALA A 129 23.05 -33.22 -13.70
N ASP A 130 24.03 -33.94 -14.27
CA ASP A 130 23.79 -34.95 -15.31
C ASP A 130 22.75 -35.95 -14.79
N HIS A 131 21.55 -35.85 -15.34
CA HIS A 131 20.51 -36.84 -15.15
C HIS A 131 21.04 -38.10 -15.85
N PRO A 132 20.92 -39.31 -15.26
CA PRO A 132 21.50 -40.54 -15.80
C PRO A 132 20.86 -41.02 -17.12
N GLY A 133 20.22 -40.13 -17.88
CA GLY A 133 19.57 -40.42 -19.16
C GLY A 133 19.91 -39.44 -20.31
N GLY A 134 20.83 -38.48 -20.11
CA GLY A 134 21.12 -37.46 -21.14
C GLY A 134 19.92 -36.53 -21.39
N PRO A 135 20.03 -35.60 -22.35
CA PRO A 135 18.91 -34.73 -22.71
C PRO A 135 17.76 -35.58 -23.28
N VAL A 136 16.56 -35.37 -22.76
CA VAL A 136 15.33 -36.01 -23.24
C VAL A 136 14.47 -34.97 -23.95
N ASP A 137 13.79 -35.37 -25.01
CA ASP A 137 12.74 -34.55 -25.60
C ASP A 137 11.61 -34.38 -24.58
N TYR A 138 11.28 -33.13 -24.28
CA TYR A 138 10.30 -32.75 -23.27
C TYR A 138 8.86 -33.07 -23.68
N TRP A 139 8.60 -33.35 -24.97
CA TRP A 139 7.29 -33.78 -25.46
C TRP A 139 7.10 -35.30 -25.45
N THR A 140 8.15 -36.07 -25.69
CA THR A 140 8.05 -37.53 -25.89
C THR A 140 8.71 -38.36 -24.79
N GLY A 141 9.54 -37.75 -23.94
CA GLY A 141 10.27 -38.43 -22.86
C GLY A 141 11.35 -39.41 -23.35
N ARG A 142 11.71 -39.36 -24.64
CA ARG A 142 12.76 -40.21 -25.24
C ARG A 142 14.14 -39.55 -25.13
N PRO A 143 15.22 -40.33 -24.95
CA PRO A 143 16.58 -39.80 -25.00
C PRO A 143 16.89 -39.23 -26.39
N LEU A 144 17.42 -38.01 -26.44
CA LEU A 144 17.93 -37.41 -27.67
C LEU A 144 19.23 -38.12 -28.04
N THR A 145 19.22 -38.91 -29.12
CA THR A 145 20.43 -39.53 -29.66
C THR A 145 21.10 -38.57 -30.65
N ASN A 146 22.43 -38.54 -30.68
CA ASN A 146 23.28 -37.62 -31.48
C ASN A 146 23.06 -37.64 -33.01
N HIS A 147 22.11 -38.42 -33.53
CA HIS A 147 21.78 -38.43 -34.96
C HIS A 147 20.74 -37.37 -35.38
N ASP A 148 20.09 -36.70 -34.44
CA ASP A 148 19.02 -35.74 -34.77
C ASP A 148 19.52 -34.31 -34.95
N THR A 149 20.80 -34.02 -34.65
CA THR A 149 21.36 -32.66 -34.72
C THR A 149 21.95 -32.28 -36.08
N GLU A 150 22.00 -33.17 -37.07
CA GLU A 150 22.61 -32.87 -38.38
C GLU A 150 21.62 -32.56 -39.51
N SER A 151 20.29 -32.58 -39.28
CA SER A 151 19.31 -32.37 -40.37
C SER A 151 18.65 -30.97 -40.39
N GLU A 152 19.22 -29.97 -39.73
CA GLU A 152 18.71 -28.58 -39.79
C GLU A 152 19.82 -27.57 -40.14
N ALA A 153 20.66 -27.94 -41.12
CA ALA A 153 21.56 -27.03 -41.81
C ALA A 153 21.70 -27.43 -43.28
N ALA A 154 20.64 -27.22 -44.06
CA ALA A 154 20.68 -27.10 -45.52
C ALA A 154 19.55 -26.18 -46.00
#